data_AF-Q6MDP9-F1
#
_entry.id   AF-Q6MDP9-F1
#
_cell.length_a   1.000
_cell.length_b   1.000
_cell.length_c   1.000
_cell.angle_alpha   90.00
_cell.angle_beta   90.00
_cell.angle_gamma   90.00
#
_symmetry.space_group_name_H-M   'P 1'
#
loop_
_entity.id
_entity.type
_entity.pdbx_description
1 polymer ?
#
loop_
_entity_poly.entity_id
_entity_poly.type
_entity_poly.pdbx_seq_one_letter_code
_entity_poly.pdbx_strand_id
1 'polypeptide(L)'
;MNPEGYNGPFDKDTIETKSPSINPLLTEGDFIQEGQPLGLRSLPIWLWIVLATMVMSLVWGSMNWYQGVMQQEKKAEPFLDVTNREFSVFLWQFPSFLRANALKKTAYLPGFQTTKETLVLNEADNFVSAPPDLLFLYHTWNRLLASESNLRPINPKEFSEFLNQVEEWQPKFWKKAPKEYVQLIDNKEYEQTQNLQTLSVSQLPVLVRQAFQGWKNYYQEGPEINALAPTIAQVQAFLESHPHYKRNFWRNIQQVAGQEVVRSDYLYLLTQAAFNPEEAFPTDQLAPFLKVAMFNAAQANKDKIKHADSNPLSLNIIAQ
;
A
#
# COMPACT_ATOMS: atom_id res chain seq x y z
N MET A 1 44.94 -8.33 -23.83
CA MET A 1 45.20 -8.99 -25.13
C MET A 1 44.04 -8.66 -26.07
N ASN A 2 44.34 -8.57 -27.35
CA ASN A 2 43.79 -7.62 -28.33
C ASN A 2 42.28 -7.63 -28.65
N PRO A 3 41.78 -6.50 -29.19
CA PRO A 3 40.43 -6.31 -29.72
C PRO A 3 40.36 -6.49 -31.25
N GLU A 4 39.17 -6.85 -31.76
CA GLU A 4 38.76 -6.74 -33.16
C GLU A 4 37.33 -6.15 -33.15
N GLY A 5 36.88 -5.23 -34.00
CA GLY A 5 37.40 -4.72 -35.26
C GLY A 5 36.22 -4.65 -36.25
N TYR A 6 35.68 -3.47 -36.53
CA TYR A 6 34.85 -3.27 -37.72
C TYR A 6 35.00 -1.85 -38.27
N ASN A 7 35.49 -1.78 -39.51
CA ASN A 7 35.75 -0.60 -40.33
C ASN A 7 34.78 -0.59 -41.53
N GLY A 8 34.40 0.59 -41.99
CA GLY A 8 33.82 0.84 -43.32
C GLY A 8 33.27 2.27 -43.47
N PRO A 9 33.20 2.85 -44.68
CA PRO A 9 34.36 3.51 -45.30
C PRO A 9 34.10 4.97 -45.79
N PHE A 10 35.22 5.70 -45.91
CA PHE A 10 35.58 6.82 -46.80
C PHE A 10 34.57 7.44 -47.79
N ASP A 11 34.57 8.79 -47.82
CA ASP A 11 34.75 9.69 -48.99
C ASP A 11 35.00 11.13 -48.44
N LYS A 12 36.22 11.67 -48.31
CA LYS A 12 37.17 12.29 -49.27
C LYS A 12 36.62 13.42 -50.16
N ASP A 13 36.85 14.64 -49.68
CA ASP A 13 37.35 15.85 -50.35
C ASP A 13 37.32 15.92 -51.88
N THR A 14 36.74 17.02 -52.40
CA THR A 14 37.24 17.65 -53.62
C THR A 14 37.13 19.18 -53.48
N ILE A 15 38.29 19.83 -53.38
CA ILE A 15 38.48 21.27 -53.56
C ILE A 15 38.96 21.45 -55.01
N GLU A 16 38.31 22.29 -55.81
CA GLU A 16 39.01 23.02 -56.86
C GLU A 16 38.38 24.39 -57.16
N THR A 17 39.27 25.37 -57.12
CA THR A 17 39.21 26.82 -57.41
C THR A 17 38.84 27.20 -58.85
N LYS A 18 38.11 28.32 -59.06
CA LYS A 18 38.61 29.68 -59.46
C LYS A 18 37.55 30.50 -60.24
N SER A 19 37.40 31.76 -59.83
CA SER A 19 36.61 32.89 -60.38
C SER A 19 37.11 33.37 -61.77
N PRO A 20 36.62 34.47 -62.40
CA PRO A 20 35.50 35.39 -62.08
C PRO A 20 34.61 35.77 -63.29
N SER A 21 33.40 36.32 -63.08
CA SER A 21 32.90 37.44 -63.90
C SER A 21 31.53 37.98 -63.45
N ILE A 22 31.54 39.28 -63.12
CA ILE A 22 30.50 40.27 -63.38
C ILE A 22 29.20 40.11 -62.58
N ASN A 23 29.20 40.79 -61.42
CA ASN A 23 27.99 41.17 -60.70
C ASN A 23 27.08 42.03 -61.59
N PRO A 24 25.81 41.66 -61.82
CA PRO A 24 24.76 42.66 -61.90
C PRO A 24 24.62 43.26 -60.50
N LEU A 25 24.66 44.58 -60.42
CA LEU A 25 24.34 45.34 -59.22
C LEU A 25 22.93 44.94 -58.75
N LEU A 26 22.84 44.08 -57.74
CA LEU A 26 21.60 43.83 -57.01
C LEU A 26 21.36 45.05 -56.11
N THR A 27 20.49 45.93 -56.58
CA THR A 27 19.94 47.05 -55.82
C THR A 27 19.25 46.54 -54.56
N GLU A 28 19.53 47.15 -53.40
CA GLU A 28 18.95 46.80 -52.08
C GLU A 28 17.40 46.83 -52.01
N GLY A 29 16.73 47.30 -53.07
CA GLY A 29 15.27 47.40 -53.16
C GLY A 29 14.53 46.09 -53.38
N ASP A 30 15.20 45.00 -53.79
CA ASP A 30 14.54 43.71 -54.10
C ASP A 30 14.62 42.66 -52.98
N PHE A 31 15.34 42.96 -51.88
CA PHE A 31 15.41 42.08 -50.70
C PHE A 31 14.36 42.36 -49.63
N ILE A 32 13.61 43.46 -49.76
CA ILE A 32 12.40 43.68 -48.98
C ILE A 32 11.23 43.29 -49.86
N GLN A 33 11.15 41.99 -50.20
CA GLN A 33 9.83 41.41 -50.27
C GLN A 33 9.27 41.54 -48.87
N GLU A 34 8.48 42.60 -48.64
CA GLU A 34 7.43 42.63 -47.64
C GLU A 34 6.59 41.38 -47.92
N GLY A 35 7.05 40.25 -47.39
CA GLY A 35 6.23 39.06 -47.25
C GLY A 35 5.01 39.59 -46.54
N GLN A 36 3.88 39.64 -47.26
CA GLN A 36 2.60 40.00 -46.71
C GLN A 36 2.57 39.35 -45.33
N PRO A 37 2.45 40.12 -44.23
CA PRO A 37 2.27 39.49 -42.94
C PRO A 37 0.96 38.73 -43.11
N LEU A 38 1.06 37.41 -43.35
CA LEU A 38 -0.04 36.47 -43.33
C LEU A 38 -0.75 36.85 -42.05
N GLY A 39 -1.92 37.47 -42.22
CA GLY A 39 -2.57 38.31 -41.24
C GLY A 39 -3.11 37.51 -40.07
N LEU A 40 -2.22 36.87 -39.32
CA LEU A 40 -2.39 36.60 -37.91
C LEU A 40 -2.35 37.96 -37.24
N ARG A 41 -3.47 38.70 -37.34
CA ARG A 41 -3.80 39.78 -36.40
C ARG A 41 -3.45 39.20 -35.03
N SER A 42 -2.39 39.69 -34.40
CA SER A 42 -1.99 39.21 -33.10
C SER A 42 -3.14 39.52 -32.17
N LEU A 43 -3.96 38.51 -31.89
CA LEU A 43 -5.06 38.64 -30.96
C LEU A 43 -4.48 39.18 -29.66
N PRO A 44 -5.15 40.14 -29.01
CA PRO A 44 -4.59 40.80 -27.85
C PRO A 44 -4.29 39.75 -26.76
N ILE A 45 -3.17 39.91 -26.05
CA ILE A 45 -2.64 38.90 -25.10
C ILE A 45 -3.70 38.42 -24.08
N TRP A 46 -4.62 39.30 -23.67
CA TRP A 46 -5.71 38.93 -22.76
C TRP A 46 -6.62 37.84 -23.32
N LEU A 47 -6.85 37.80 -24.64
CA LEU A 47 -7.67 36.78 -25.28
C LEU A 47 -7.00 35.40 -25.19
N TRP A 48 -5.67 35.34 -25.36
CA TRP A 48 -4.89 34.12 -25.18
C TRP A 48 -4.92 33.63 -23.73
N ILE A 49 -4.86 34.54 -22.75
CA ILE A 49 -4.99 34.19 -21.33
C ILE A 49 -6.38 33.61 -21.05
N VAL A 50 -7.45 34.24 -21.54
CA VAL A 50 -8.82 33.74 -21.37
C VAL A 50 -8.98 32.38 -22.03
N LEU A 51 -8.48 32.20 -23.25
CA LEU A 51 -8.55 30.93 -23.97
C LEU A 51 -7.78 29.82 -23.23
N ALA A 52 -6.56 30.11 -22.78
CA ALA A 52 -5.75 29.17 -22.01
C ALA A 52 -6.42 28.81 -20.68
N THR A 53 -7.00 29.80 -19.98
CA THR A 53 -7.76 29.58 -18.75
C THR A 53 -8.99 28.71 -19.01
N MET A 54 -9.73 28.98 -20.09
CA MET A 54 -10.90 28.19 -20.48
C MET A 54 -10.52 26.75 -20.81
N VAL A 55 -9.43 26.52 -21.54
CA VAL A 55 -8.91 25.18 -21.83
C VAL A 55 -8.48 24.49 -20.54
N MET A 56 -7.74 25.15 -19.66
CA MET A 56 -7.33 24.58 -18.37
C MET A 56 -8.54 24.25 -17.49
N SER A 57 -9.55 25.11 -17.43
CA SER A 57 -10.79 24.85 -16.70
C SER A 57 -11.59 23.69 -17.31
N LEU A 58 -11.63 23.55 -18.63
CA LEU A 58 -12.27 22.41 -19.31
C LEU A 58 -11.52 21.11 -19.01
N VAL A 59 -10.19 21.10 -19.10
CA VAL A 59 -9.37 19.93 -18.78
C VAL A 59 -9.55 19.54 -17.31
N TRP A 60 -9.44 20.49 -16.39
CA TRP A 60 -9.63 20.27 -14.96
C TRP A 60 -11.05 19.78 -14.63
N GLY A 61 -12.06 20.42 -15.20
CA GLY A 61 -13.47 20.05 -15.04
C GLY A 61 -13.78 18.66 -15.57
N SER A 62 -13.30 18.34 -16.78
CA SER A 62 -13.47 17.01 -17.37
C SER A 62 -12.78 15.91 -16.56
N MET A 63 -11.59 16.18 -16.02
CA MET A 63 -10.86 15.22 -15.20
C MET A 63 -11.56 14.94 -13.87
N ASN A 64 -12.06 15.98 -13.19
CA ASN A 64 -12.84 15.80 -11.96
C ASN A 64 -14.18 15.12 -12.20
N TRP A 65 -14.86 15.46 -13.31
CA TRP A 65 -16.12 14.80 -13.70
C TRP A 65 -15.89 13.31 -13.98
N TYR A 66 -14.87 12.98 -14.77
CA TYR A 66 -14.49 11.59 -15.07
C TYR A 66 -14.15 10.81 -13.80
N GLN A 67 -13.39 11.40 -12.88
CA GLN A 67 -13.13 10.79 -11.57
C GLN A 67 -14.42 10.55 -10.78
N GLY A 68 -15.37 11.49 -10.82
CA GLY A 68 -16.68 11.35 -10.19
C GLY A 68 -17.52 10.22 -10.77
N VAL A 69 -17.58 10.09 -12.10
CA VAL A 69 -18.29 8.99 -12.78
C VAL A 69 -17.65 7.65 -12.44
N MET A 70 -16.32 7.54 -12.53
CA MET A 70 -15.59 6.33 -12.16
C MET A 70 -15.84 5.93 -10.70
N GLN A 71 -15.92 6.89 -9.77
CA GLN A 71 -16.28 6.60 -8.38
C GLN A 71 -17.73 6.12 -8.22
N GLN A 72 -18.67 6.59 -9.04
CA GLN A 72 -20.05 6.10 -9.02
C GLN A 72 -20.17 4.69 -9.59
N GLU A 73 -19.48 4.39 -10.70
CA GLU A 73 -19.43 3.04 -11.27
C GLU A 73 -18.80 2.05 -10.27
N LYS A 74 -17.74 2.45 -9.56
CA LYS A 74 -17.16 1.64 -8.48
C LYS A 74 -18.15 1.30 -7.37
N LYS A 75 -19.10 2.20 -7.04
CA LYS A 75 -20.15 1.90 -6.05
C LYS A 75 -21.15 0.84 -6.54
N ALA A 76 -21.28 0.65 -7.85
CA ALA A 76 -22.18 -0.36 -8.40
C ALA A 76 -21.60 -1.78 -8.25
N GLU A 77 -20.28 -1.92 -8.11
CA GLU A 77 -19.60 -3.19 -7.95
C GLU A 77 -19.12 -3.38 -6.50
N PRO A 78 -19.72 -4.29 -5.71
CA PRO A 78 -19.30 -4.53 -4.32
C PRO A 78 -17.83 -4.94 -4.17
N PHE A 79 -17.23 -5.49 -5.23
CA PHE A 79 -15.81 -5.82 -5.26
C PHE A 79 -14.89 -4.59 -5.31
N LEU A 80 -15.37 -3.45 -5.84
CA LEU A 80 -14.59 -2.22 -5.92
C LEU A 80 -14.87 -1.26 -4.74
N ASP A 81 -15.84 -1.60 -3.89
CA ASP A 81 -16.25 -0.84 -2.70
C ASP A 81 -15.23 -1.03 -1.54
N VAL A 82 -13.99 -0.62 -1.78
CA VAL A 82 -12.90 -0.66 -0.79
C VAL A 82 -12.26 0.71 -0.69
N THR A 83 -12.22 1.30 0.50
CA THR A 83 -11.59 2.60 0.73
C THR A 83 -10.07 2.47 0.93
N ASN A 84 -9.32 3.54 0.68
CA ASN A 84 -7.88 3.57 0.96
C ASN A 84 -7.56 3.25 2.44
N ARG A 85 -8.42 3.70 3.36
CA ARG A 85 -8.34 3.39 4.79
C ARG A 85 -8.47 1.90 5.08
N GLU A 86 -9.50 1.24 4.55
CA GLU A 86 -9.67 -0.21 4.72
C GLU A 86 -8.51 -0.98 4.07
N PHE A 87 -8.11 -0.56 2.87
CA PHE A 87 -7.00 -1.15 2.15
C PHE A 87 -5.66 -0.99 2.89
N SER A 88 -5.46 0.11 3.64
CA SER A 88 -4.24 0.30 4.44
C SER A 88 -4.07 -0.77 5.52
N VAL A 89 -5.17 -1.24 6.11
CA VAL A 89 -5.14 -2.32 7.12
C VAL A 89 -4.59 -3.61 6.53
N PHE A 90 -5.01 -3.93 5.31
CA PHE A 90 -4.47 -5.05 4.54
C PHE A 90 -2.98 -4.87 4.22
N LEU A 91 -2.57 -3.67 3.78
CA LEU A 91 -1.17 -3.41 3.44
C LEU A 91 -0.21 -3.57 4.62
N TRP A 92 -0.66 -3.33 5.87
CA TRP A 92 0.15 -3.66 7.05
C TRP A 92 0.40 -5.15 7.22
N GLN A 93 -0.51 -6.01 6.75
CA GLN A 93 -0.32 -7.47 6.76
C GLN A 93 0.51 -7.97 5.56
N PHE A 94 0.54 -7.17 4.49
CA PHE A 94 1.23 -7.46 3.24
C PHE A 94 2.17 -6.30 2.86
N PRO A 95 3.22 -6.03 3.67
CA PRO A 95 4.03 -4.83 3.54
C PRO A 95 4.82 -4.76 2.23
N SER A 96 5.04 -5.87 1.53
CA SER A 96 5.63 -5.87 0.17
C SER A 96 4.82 -5.02 -0.81
N PHE A 97 3.50 -4.98 -0.64
CA PHE A 97 2.57 -4.24 -1.49
C PHE A 97 2.43 -2.76 -1.09
N LEU A 98 3.03 -2.33 0.02
CA LEU A 98 3.16 -0.91 0.32
C LEU A 98 3.95 -0.24 -0.79
N ARG A 99 3.48 0.94 -1.22
CA ARG A 99 4.11 1.68 -2.32
C ARG A 99 5.59 2.00 -2.07
N ALA A 100 5.98 2.17 -0.81
CA ALA A 100 7.36 2.38 -0.40
C ALA A 100 8.26 1.15 -0.67
N ASN A 101 7.70 -0.06 -0.55
CA ASN A 101 8.40 -1.34 -0.69
C ASN A 101 8.24 -1.96 -2.09
N ALA A 102 7.29 -1.47 -2.88
CA ALA A 102 7.05 -1.95 -4.24
C ALA A 102 8.24 -1.68 -5.16
N LEU A 103 8.79 -2.74 -5.77
CA LEU A 103 9.89 -2.64 -6.75
C LEU A 103 9.56 -1.70 -7.92
N LYS A 104 8.31 -1.73 -8.37
CA LYS A 104 7.78 -0.84 -9.41
C LYS A 104 6.82 0.15 -8.76
N LYS A 105 7.24 1.41 -8.65
CA LYS A 105 6.39 2.52 -8.18
C LYS A 105 5.37 2.88 -9.27
N THR A 106 4.28 2.14 -9.30
CA THR A 106 3.14 2.39 -10.18
C THR A 106 2.29 3.55 -9.66
N ALA A 107 1.38 4.04 -10.51
CA ALA A 107 0.36 5.02 -10.13
C ALA A 107 -0.90 4.38 -9.51
N TYR A 108 -0.91 3.06 -9.28
CA TYR A 108 -2.16 2.39 -8.91
C TYR A 108 -2.61 2.74 -7.49
N LEU A 109 -1.74 3.04 -6.51
CA LEU A 109 -2.12 3.47 -5.15
C LEU A 109 -1.98 5.00 -4.96
N PRO A 110 -2.88 5.84 -5.49
CA PRO A 110 -2.77 7.30 -5.37
C PRO A 110 -2.84 7.79 -3.93
N GLY A 111 -3.68 7.14 -3.09
CA GLY A 111 -3.85 7.50 -1.68
C GLY A 111 -2.64 7.23 -0.81
N PHE A 112 -1.61 6.54 -1.31
CA PHE A 112 -0.39 6.21 -0.56
C PHE A 112 0.79 7.01 -1.10
N GLN A 113 1.49 7.71 -0.20
CA GLN A 113 2.66 8.50 -0.56
C GLN A 113 3.82 7.60 -0.99
N THR A 114 4.63 8.06 -1.94
CA THR A 114 5.77 7.29 -2.48
C THR A 114 6.96 7.21 -1.54
N THR A 115 7.01 8.08 -0.53
CA THR A 115 8.10 8.25 0.42
C THR A 115 7.70 7.97 1.87
N LYS A 116 6.41 7.74 2.12
CA LYS A 116 5.87 7.48 3.46
C LYS A 116 4.83 6.38 3.37
N GLU A 117 4.74 5.57 4.41
CA GLU A 117 3.73 4.52 4.55
C GLU A 117 2.39 5.06 5.08
N THR A 118 2.17 6.37 4.98
CA THR A 118 0.95 7.07 5.43
C THR A 118 0.05 7.42 4.25
N LEU A 119 -1.25 7.46 4.51
CA LEU A 119 -2.23 7.91 3.52
C LEU A 119 -2.19 9.43 3.29
N VAL A 120 -2.57 9.86 2.09
CA VAL A 120 -2.95 11.24 1.85
C VAL A 120 -4.31 11.46 2.51
N LEU A 121 -4.37 12.35 3.51
CA LEU A 121 -5.50 12.47 4.44
C LEU A 121 -6.85 12.73 3.75
N ASN A 122 -6.85 13.55 2.70
CA ASN A 122 -8.07 13.86 1.92
C ASN A 122 -8.51 12.70 1.00
N GLU A 123 -7.68 11.68 0.81
CA GLU A 123 -7.98 10.49 0.01
C GLU A 123 -8.28 9.25 0.86
N ALA A 124 -8.13 9.30 2.18
CA ALA A 124 -8.27 8.14 3.06
C ALA A 124 -9.64 7.43 2.92
N ASP A 125 -10.72 8.21 2.76
CA ASP A 125 -12.08 7.68 2.61
C ASP A 125 -12.52 7.52 1.14
N ASN A 126 -11.64 7.82 0.16
CA ASN A 126 -11.90 7.57 -1.26
C ASN A 126 -11.72 6.09 -1.59
N PHE A 127 -12.40 5.62 -2.63
CA PHE A 127 -12.18 4.27 -3.13
C PHE A 127 -10.76 4.10 -3.63
N VAL A 128 -10.14 3.00 -3.20
CA VAL A 128 -8.82 2.62 -3.64
C VAL A 128 -8.84 2.40 -5.15
N SER A 129 -7.77 2.83 -5.80
CA SER A 129 -7.43 2.34 -7.12
C SER A 129 -6.37 1.27 -6.89
N ALA A 130 -6.50 0.10 -7.49
CA ALA A 130 -5.52 -0.98 -7.36
C ALA A 130 -5.74 -1.98 -8.51
N PRO A 131 -4.72 -2.75 -8.91
CA PRO A 131 -4.89 -3.81 -9.88
C PRO A 131 -5.94 -4.82 -9.39
N PRO A 132 -6.78 -5.38 -10.28
CA PRO A 132 -7.81 -6.33 -9.89
C PRO A 132 -7.29 -7.51 -9.05
N ASP A 133 -6.11 -8.04 -9.40
CA ASP A 133 -5.49 -9.15 -8.66
C ASP A 133 -5.13 -8.78 -7.21
N LEU A 134 -4.77 -7.51 -6.98
CA LEU A 134 -4.44 -7.01 -5.65
C LEU A 134 -5.70 -6.75 -4.82
N LEU A 135 -6.77 -6.24 -5.45
CA LEU A 135 -8.09 -6.17 -4.81
C LEU A 135 -8.62 -7.58 -4.49
N PHE A 136 -8.39 -8.54 -5.37
CA PHE A 136 -8.78 -9.92 -5.14
C PHE A 136 -8.04 -10.53 -3.93
N LEU A 137 -6.74 -10.25 -3.82
CA LEU A 137 -5.95 -10.62 -2.66
C LEU A 137 -6.47 -9.95 -1.37
N TYR A 138 -6.79 -8.65 -1.42
CA TYR A 138 -7.43 -7.93 -0.31
C TYR A 138 -8.73 -8.60 0.13
N HIS A 139 -9.65 -8.87 -0.80
CA HIS A 139 -10.94 -9.48 -0.48
C HIS A 139 -10.78 -10.89 0.07
N THR A 140 -9.79 -11.62 -0.42
CA THR A 140 -9.53 -12.96 0.10
C THR A 140 -8.94 -12.91 1.51
N TRP A 141 -7.98 -12.02 1.77
CA TRP A 141 -7.50 -11.76 3.12
C TRP A 141 -8.64 -11.32 4.04
N ASN A 142 -9.47 -10.38 3.61
CA ASN A 142 -10.58 -9.87 4.42
C ASN A 142 -11.57 -10.97 4.77
N ARG A 143 -11.92 -11.82 3.79
CA ARG A 143 -12.85 -12.93 3.99
C ARG A 143 -12.28 -14.05 4.87
N LEU A 144 -11.00 -14.37 4.71
CA LEU A 144 -10.40 -15.57 5.31
C LEU A 144 -9.64 -15.29 6.60
N LEU A 145 -8.97 -14.14 6.71
CA LEU A 145 -7.97 -13.90 7.74
C LEU A 145 -8.29 -12.70 8.62
N ALA A 146 -9.02 -11.68 8.14
CA ALA A 146 -9.25 -10.45 8.93
C ALA A 146 -10.02 -10.72 10.24
N SER A 147 -10.96 -11.67 10.23
CA SER A 147 -11.69 -12.07 11.44
C SER A 147 -10.90 -12.98 12.38
N GLU A 148 -9.79 -13.58 11.93
CA GLU A 148 -8.93 -14.45 12.74
C GLU A 148 -7.91 -13.65 13.58
N SER A 149 -8.17 -12.36 13.82
CA SER A 149 -7.26 -11.51 14.58
C SER A 149 -7.18 -11.94 16.04
N ASN A 150 -5.98 -12.30 16.49
CA ASN A 150 -5.71 -12.56 17.89
C ASN A 150 -5.80 -11.26 18.69
N LEU A 151 -6.71 -11.20 19.66
CA LEU A 151 -6.91 -10.01 20.49
C LEU A 151 -5.68 -9.83 21.40
N ARG A 152 -4.94 -8.74 21.20
CA ARG A 152 -3.82 -8.34 22.03
C ARG A 152 -4.19 -7.10 22.85
N PRO A 153 -3.63 -6.91 24.06
CA PRO A 153 -3.79 -5.68 24.79
C PRO A 153 -3.33 -4.47 23.97
N ILE A 154 -4.10 -3.40 24.03
CA ILE A 154 -3.76 -2.12 23.40
C ILE A 154 -3.42 -1.15 24.53
N ASN A 155 -2.14 -0.79 24.62
CA ASN A 155 -1.66 0.16 25.62
C ASN A 155 -2.00 1.61 25.19
N PRO A 156 -2.52 2.48 26.07
CA PRO A 156 -2.86 3.86 25.73
C PRO A 156 -1.71 4.68 25.15
N LYS A 157 -0.50 4.46 25.67
CA LYS A 157 0.68 5.21 25.24
C LYS A 157 1.05 4.85 23.80
N GLU A 158 1.14 3.56 23.50
CA GLU A 158 1.37 3.06 22.13
C GLU A 158 0.24 3.50 21.19
N PHE A 159 -1.01 3.51 21.67
CA PHE A 159 -2.14 3.96 20.87
C PHE A 159 -2.08 5.46 20.56
N SER A 160 -1.59 6.29 21.49
CA SER A 160 -1.31 7.70 21.23
C SER A 160 -0.21 7.89 20.17
N GLU A 161 0.88 7.11 20.26
CA GLU A 161 1.94 7.09 19.25
C GLU A 161 1.40 6.71 17.86
N PHE A 162 0.55 5.68 17.78
CA PHE A 162 -0.15 5.27 16.57
C PHE A 162 -0.97 6.42 15.95
N LEU A 163 -1.80 7.10 16.74
CA LEU A 163 -2.64 8.20 16.24
C LEU A 163 -1.80 9.40 15.77
N ASN A 164 -0.65 9.65 16.38
CA ASN A 164 0.27 10.72 15.99
C ASN A 164 1.02 10.39 14.69
N GLN A 165 1.35 9.12 14.46
CA GLN A 165 2.09 8.70 13.28
C GLN A 165 1.19 8.45 12.06
N VAL A 166 0.00 7.89 12.29
CA VAL A 166 -0.95 7.46 11.24
C VAL A 166 -2.21 8.32 11.36
N GLU A 167 -2.03 9.61 11.07
CA GLU A 167 -3.01 10.66 11.34
C GLU A 167 -4.38 10.38 10.70
N GLU A 168 -4.43 9.65 9.58
CA GLU A 168 -5.70 9.29 8.94
C GLU A 168 -6.69 8.66 9.93
N TRP A 169 -6.25 7.94 10.96
CA TRP A 169 -7.11 7.31 11.98
C TRP A 169 -7.63 8.27 13.06
N GLN A 170 -7.21 9.52 13.07
CA GLN A 170 -7.79 10.54 13.94
C GLN A 170 -9.20 10.90 13.44
N PRO A 171 -10.20 11.07 14.33
CA PRO A 171 -11.58 11.37 13.94
C PRO A 171 -11.72 12.63 13.05
N LYS A 172 -10.87 13.64 13.27
CA LYS A 172 -10.86 14.87 12.46
C LYS A 172 -10.61 14.62 10.96
N PHE A 173 -9.99 13.49 10.60
CA PHE A 173 -9.72 13.08 9.22
C PHE A 173 -10.57 11.88 8.76
N TRP A 174 -11.52 11.42 9.58
CA TRP A 174 -12.38 10.29 9.27
C TRP A 174 -13.85 10.68 9.38
N LYS A 175 -14.44 11.12 8.27
CA LYS A 175 -15.80 11.71 8.26
C LYS A 175 -16.89 10.74 8.71
N LYS A 176 -16.64 9.44 8.55
CA LYS A 176 -17.55 8.34 8.92
C LYS A 176 -17.17 7.66 10.24
N ALA A 177 -16.27 8.26 11.03
CA ALA A 177 -15.90 7.72 12.34
C ALA A 177 -17.14 7.52 13.23
N PRO A 178 -17.25 6.40 13.97
CA PRO A 178 -18.33 6.20 14.94
C PRO A 178 -18.32 7.29 16.02
N LYS A 179 -19.50 7.72 16.47
CA LYS A 179 -19.64 8.84 17.41
C LYS A 179 -18.93 8.58 18.73
N GLU A 180 -19.00 7.34 19.22
CA GLU A 180 -18.37 6.89 20.46
C GLU A 180 -16.84 6.88 20.33
N TYR A 181 -16.31 6.53 19.16
CA TYR A 181 -14.88 6.64 18.87
C TYR A 181 -14.43 8.10 18.83
N VAL A 182 -15.21 8.99 18.19
CA VAL A 182 -14.93 10.43 18.18
C VAL A 182 -14.84 10.96 19.62
N GLN A 183 -15.83 10.63 20.47
CA GLN A 183 -15.83 11.02 21.88
C GLN A 183 -14.64 10.46 22.65
N LEU A 184 -14.32 9.17 22.47
CA LEU A 184 -13.18 8.51 23.12
C LEU A 184 -11.86 9.26 22.86
N ILE A 185 -11.64 9.70 21.61
CA ILE A 185 -10.42 10.41 21.21
C ILE A 185 -10.45 11.87 21.63
N ASP A 186 -11.53 12.60 21.37
CA ASP A 186 -11.64 14.04 21.65
C ASP A 186 -11.57 14.34 23.16
N ASN A 187 -12.18 13.48 23.98
CA ASN A 187 -12.14 13.58 25.44
C ASN A 187 -10.89 12.93 26.06
N LYS A 188 -10.05 12.27 25.25
CA LYS A 188 -8.88 11.49 25.70
C LYS A 188 -9.21 10.42 26.75
N GLU A 189 -10.43 9.90 26.75
CA GLU A 189 -10.88 8.87 27.69
C GLU A 189 -10.05 7.58 27.57
N TYR A 190 -9.47 7.34 26.39
CA TYR A 190 -8.58 6.20 26.16
C TYR A 190 -7.32 6.23 27.05
N GLU A 191 -6.83 7.39 27.47
CA GLU A 191 -5.64 7.54 28.33
C GLU A 191 -5.87 6.95 29.73
N GLN A 192 -7.13 6.87 30.16
CA GLN A 192 -7.53 6.36 31.48
C GLN A 192 -7.76 4.85 31.49
N THR A 193 -7.80 4.22 30.30
CA THR A 193 -8.12 2.80 30.15
C THR A 193 -6.83 1.98 30.18
N GLN A 194 -6.66 1.04 31.11
CA GLN A 194 -5.43 0.23 31.15
C GLN A 194 -5.19 -0.60 29.86
N ASN A 195 -6.27 -1.07 29.24
CA ASN A 195 -6.22 -1.85 28.01
C ASN A 195 -7.41 -1.48 27.10
N LEU A 196 -7.15 -0.79 25.99
CA LEU A 196 -8.23 -0.34 25.10
C LEU A 196 -8.92 -1.52 24.38
N GLN A 197 -8.31 -2.71 24.38
CA GLN A 197 -8.92 -3.90 23.79
C GLN A 197 -10.21 -4.33 24.53
N THR A 198 -10.45 -3.87 25.75
CA THR A 198 -11.68 -4.18 26.50
C THR A 198 -12.86 -3.27 26.14
N LEU A 199 -12.62 -2.18 25.40
CA LEU A 199 -13.67 -1.26 24.98
C LEU A 199 -14.66 -1.96 24.05
N SER A 200 -15.85 -1.40 23.90
CA SER A 200 -16.84 -1.90 22.94
C SER A 200 -16.41 -1.64 21.49
N VAL A 201 -17.08 -2.29 20.52
CA VAL A 201 -16.83 -2.08 19.08
C VAL A 201 -17.24 -0.68 18.62
N SER A 202 -18.24 -0.04 19.26
CA SER A 202 -18.61 1.34 18.95
C SER A 202 -17.55 2.33 19.42
N GLN A 203 -17.00 2.13 20.63
CA GLN A 203 -15.94 2.97 21.19
C GLN A 203 -14.60 2.77 20.50
N LEU A 204 -14.19 1.54 20.23
CA LEU A 204 -12.97 1.22 19.50
C LEU A 204 -13.27 0.22 18.39
N PRO A 205 -13.53 0.69 17.16
CA PRO A 205 -13.91 -0.16 16.03
C PRO A 205 -12.89 -1.24 15.73
N VAL A 206 -13.37 -2.39 15.26
CA VAL A 206 -12.50 -3.53 14.86
C VAL A 206 -11.44 -3.08 13.87
N LEU A 207 -11.82 -2.25 12.90
CA LEU A 207 -10.90 -1.72 11.89
C LEU A 207 -9.76 -0.89 12.52
N VAL A 208 -10.04 -0.09 13.55
CA VAL A 208 -9.01 0.68 14.28
C VAL A 208 -8.08 -0.26 15.03
N ARG A 209 -8.61 -1.33 15.65
CA ARG A 209 -7.80 -2.34 16.35
C ARG A 209 -6.86 -3.07 15.40
N GLN A 210 -7.38 -3.47 14.24
CA GLN A 210 -6.58 -4.13 13.21
C GLN A 210 -5.52 -3.18 12.64
N ALA A 211 -5.86 -1.91 12.42
CA ALA A 211 -4.90 -0.89 11.99
C ALA A 211 -3.79 -0.67 13.02
N PHE A 212 -4.15 -0.52 14.30
CA PHE A 212 -3.19 -0.41 15.39
C PHE A 212 -2.26 -1.62 15.46
N GLN A 213 -2.82 -2.84 15.39
CA GLN A 213 -2.01 -4.05 15.41
C GLN A 213 -1.08 -4.13 14.20
N GLY A 214 -1.57 -3.79 13.01
CA GLY A 214 -0.77 -3.72 11.80
C GLY A 214 0.38 -2.72 11.92
N TRP A 215 0.09 -1.51 12.40
CA TRP A 215 1.09 -0.48 12.68
C TRP A 215 2.15 -0.98 13.68
N LYS A 216 1.73 -1.61 14.78
CA LYS A 216 2.64 -2.13 15.80
C LYS A 216 3.55 -3.23 15.22
N ASN A 217 2.97 -4.17 14.48
CA ASN A 217 3.71 -5.23 13.80
C ASN A 217 4.75 -4.66 12.84
N TYR A 218 4.42 -3.60 12.11
CA TYR A 218 5.32 -3.01 11.12
C TYR A 218 6.44 -2.17 11.76
N TYR A 219 6.09 -1.22 12.64
CA TYR A 219 7.04 -0.23 13.15
C TYR A 219 7.77 -0.64 14.42
N GLN A 220 7.15 -1.48 15.26
CA GLN A 220 7.71 -1.82 16.58
C GLN A 220 8.21 -3.26 16.64
N GLU A 221 7.52 -4.20 15.98
CA GLU A 221 7.77 -5.64 16.15
C GLU A 221 8.27 -6.33 14.86
N GLY A 222 8.52 -5.54 13.81
CA GLY A 222 8.96 -6.05 12.51
C GLY A 222 10.24 -6.87 12.58
N PRO A 223 11.30 -6.42 13.28
CA PRO A 223 12.52 -7.21 13.45
C PRO A 223 12.28 -8.57 14.11
N GLU A 224 11.48 -8.62 15.18
CA GLU A 224 11.16 -9.86 15.91
C GLU A 224 10.31 -10.82 15.06
N ILE A 225 9.34 -10.28 14.31
CA ILE A 225 8.52 -11.06 13.37
C ILE A 225 9.41 -11.68 12.27
N ASN A 226 10.35 -10.90 11.74
CA ASN A 226 11.26 -11.38 10.69
C ASN A 226 12.24 -12.43 11.19
N ALA A 227 12.68 -12.30 12.46
CA ALA A 227 13.55 -13.25 13.14
C ALA A 227 12.82 -14.53 13.61
N LEU A 228 11.49 -14.59 13.50
CA LEU A 228 10.71 -15.75 13.92
C LEU A 228 11.10 -17.00 13.12
N ALA A 229 11.60 -18.00 13.84
CA ALA A 229 11.98 -19.32 13.34
C ALA A 229 11.21 -20.39 14.12
N PRO A 230 9.92 -20.61 13.81
CA PRO A 230 9.11 -21.56 14.54
C PRO A 230 9.51 -23.00 14.20
N THR A 231 9.23 -23.94 15.10
CA THR A 231 9.35 -25.37 14.79
C THR A 231 8.19 -25.87 13.95
N ILE A 232 8.33 -27.04 13.34
CA ILE A 232 7.26 -27.68 12.57
C ILE A 232 6.03 -27.94 13.43
N ALA A 233 6.22 -28.42 14.66
CA ALA A 233 5.14 -28.61 15.62
C ALA A 233 4.36 -27.31 15.91
N GLN A 234 5.07 -26.19 16.09
CA GLN A 234 4.44 -24.89 16.34
C GLN A 234 3.61 -24.41 15.15
N VAL A 235 4.12 -24.58 13.93
CA VAL A 235 3.38 -24.24 12.71
C VAL A 235 2.13 -25.11 12.58
N GLN A 236 2.23 -26.42 12.81
CA GLN A 236 1.09 -27.33 12.75
C GLN A 236 0.00 -26.96 13.76
N ALA A 237 0.37 -26.78 15.03
CA ALA A 237 -0.57 -26.40 16.09
C ALA A 237 -1.28 -25.07 15.78
N PHE A 238 -0.55 -24.10 15.22
CA PHE A 238 -1.14 -22.84 14.77
C PHE A 238 -2.15 -23.07 13.62
N LEU A 239 -1.78 -23.87 12.61
CA LEU A 239 -2.63 -24.14 11.45
C LEU A 239 -3.82 -25.09 11.74
N GLU A 240 -3.81 -25.79 12.87
CA GLU A 240 -4.95 -26.54 13.38
C GLU A 240 -6.00 -25.59 13.98
N SER A 241 -5.55 -24.59 14.73
CA SER A 241 -6.43 -23.55 15.29
C SER A 241 -6.86 -22.49 14.27
N HIS A 242 -6.05 -22.26 13.23
CA HIS A 242 -6.28 -21.24 12.20
C HIS A 242 -6.17 -21.86 10.79
N PRO A 243 -7.15 -22.70 10.38
CA PRO A 243 -7.07 -23.48 9.15
C PRO A 243 -7.11 -22.63 7.87
N HIS A 244 -7.52 -21.36 7.93
CA HIS A 244 -7.57 -20.50 6.76
C HIS A 244 -6.17 -20.16 6.19
N TYR A 245 -5.11 -20.21 7.00
CA TYR A 245 -3.73 -19.99 6.56
C TYR A 245 -3.16 -21.14 5.71
N LYS A 246 -3.65 -22.38 5.85
CA LYS A 246 -3.17 -23.54 5.08
C LYS A 246 -3.99 -23.86 3.82
N ARG A 247 -4.94 -22.99 3.46
CA ARG A 247 -5.80 -23.24 2.28
C ARG A 247 -4.97 -23.24 0.99
N ASN A 248 -5.32 -24.14 0.06
CA ASN A 248 -4.68 -24.27 -1.26
C ASN A 248 -4.69 -22.97 -2.07
N PHE A 249 -5.65 -22.08 -1.80
CA PHE A 249 -5.72 -20.75 -2.37
C PHE A 249 -4.36 -20.02 -2.34
N TRP A 250 -3.69 -20.01 -1.19
CA TRP A 250 -2.42 -19.28 -1.04
C TRP A 250 -1.34 -19.83 -1.97
N ARG A 251 -1.27 -21.15 -2.15
CA ARG A 251 -0.33 -21.80 -3.08
C ARG A 251 -0.59 -21.46 -4.56
N ASN A 252 -1.83 -21.11 -4.89
CA ASN A 252 -2.23 -20.75 -6.25
C ASN A 252 -2.00 -19.26 -6.57
N ILE A 253 -1.73 -18.43 -5.56
CA ILE A 253 -1.46 -17.00 -5.72
C ILE A 253 -0.04 -16.73 -5.25
N GLN A 254 0.92 -17.17 -6.05
CA GLN A 254 2.34 -16.97 -5.75
C GLN A 254 2.76 -15.53 -6.02
N GLN A 255 2.18 -14.91 -7.04
CA GLN A 255 2.49 -13.54 -7.42
C GLN A 255 1.23 -12.72 -7.73
N VAL A 256 1.23 -11.45 -7.33
CA VAL A 256 0.20 -10.46 -7.63
C VAL A 256 0.87 -9.17 -8.03
N ALA A 257 0.47 -8.57 -9.15
CA ALA A 257 1.08 -7.35 -9.67
C ALA A 257 2.62 -7.41 -9.80
N GLY A 258 3.17 -8.60 -10.09
CA GLY A 258 4.60 -8.85 -10.20
C GLY A 258 5.37 -8.88 -8.86
N GLN A 259 4.66 -8.97 -7.74
CA GLN A 259 5.24 -9.15 -6.40
C GLN A 259 4.88 -10.52 -5.83
N GLU A 260 5.82 -11.13 -5.12
CA GLU A 260 5.61 -12.40 -4.43
C GLU A 260 4.65 -12.23 -3.24
N VAL A 261 3.62 -13.06 -3.18
CA VAL A 261 2.70 -13.18 -2.04
C VAL A 261 3.15 -14.33 -1.15
N VAL A 262 3.38 -15.49 -1.76
CA VAL A 262 3.97 -16.69 -1.14
C VAL A 262 4.92 -17.33 -2.15
N ARG A 263 5.91 -18.06 -1.66
CA ARG A 263 6.78 -18.88 -2.51
C ARG A 263 6.06 -20.12 -3.02
N SER A 264 6.57 -20.69 -4.11
CA SER A 264 6.00 -21.88 -4.75
C SER A 264 5.96 -23.12 -3.84
N ASP A 265 6.81 -23.15 -2.83
CA ASP A 265 6.95 -24.19 -1.83
C ASP A 265 6.23 -23.86 -0.51
N TYR A 266 5.29 -22.90 -0.51
CA TYR A 266 4.52 -22.52 0.68
C TYR A 266 3.89 -23.72 1.39
N LEU A 267 4.34 -23.95 2.64
CA LEU A 267 3.98 -25.08 3.48
C LEU A 267 4.21 -26.45 2.83
N TYR A 268 5.16 -26.58 1.91
CA TYR A 268 5.43 -27.83 1.19
C TYR A 268 5.85 -28.96 2.13
N LEU A 269 6.65 -28.66 3.15
CA LEU A 269 7.11 -29.63 4.14
C LEU A 269 5.96 -30.37 4.83
N LEU A 270 4.83 -29.69 5.07
CA LEU A 270 3.64 -30.28 5.69
C LEU A 270 2.87 -31.24 4.76
N THR A 271 3.27 -31.34 3.48
CA THR A 271 2.70 -32.32 2.54
C THR A 271 3.51 -33.61 2.47
N GLN A 272 4.67 -33.66 3.12
CA GLN A 272 5.54 -34.84 3.14
C GLN A 272 5.04 -35.87 4.14
N ALA A 273 5.28 -37.16 3.86
CA ALA A 273 4.79 -38.26 4.68
C ALA A 273 5.48 -38.36 6.06
N ALA A 274 6.70 -37.83 6.18
CA ALA A 274 7.47 -37.84 7.42
C ALA A 274 8.29 -36.55 7.54
N PHE A 275 8.31 -36.00 8.74
CA PHE A 275 9.16 -34.87 9.16
C PHE A 275 9.35 -34.95 10.68
N ASN A 276 10.40 -34.29 11.19
CA ASN A 276 10.69 -34.21 12.62
C ASN A 276 10.03 -32.96 13.22
N PRO A 277 9.02 -33.07 14.10
CA PRO A 277 8.26 -31.91 14.59
C PRO A 277 9.10 -30.83 15.32
N GLU A 278 10.26 -31.21 15.87
CA GLU A 278 11.13 -30.31 16.63
C GLU A 278 12.10 -29.50 15.74
N GLU A 279 12.20 -29.83 14.46
CA GLU A 279 13.04 -29.08 13.52
C GLU A 279 12.44 -27.70 13.24
N ALA A 280 13.32 -26.73 12.97
CA ALA A 280 12.92 -25.40 12.53
C ALA A 280 12.21 -25.50 11.16
N PHE A 281 11.09 -24.81 11.02
CA PHE A 281 10.38 -24.75 9.75
C PHE A 281 11.20 -23.94 8.73
N PRO A 282 11.36 -24.42 7.48
CA PRO A 282 12.10 -23.69 6.45
C PRO A 282 11.55 -22.27 6.25
N THR A 283 12.42 -21.27 6.42
CA THR A 283 12.01 -19.85 6.44
C THR A 283 11.46 -19.37 5.11
N ASP A 284 11.87 -20.00 4.01
CA ASP A 284 11.39 -19.80 2.65
C ASP A 284 9.97 -20.35 2.43
N GLN A 285 9.55 -21.36 3.18
CA GLN A 285 8.22 -21.94 3.06
C GLN A 285 7.16 -21.25 3.94
N LEU A 286 7.54 -20.22 4.70
CA LEU A 286 6.64 -19.41 5.52
C LEU A 286 6.36 -18.05 4.89
N ALA A 287 5.10 -17.83 4.54
CA ALA A 287 4.66 -16.53 4.06
C ALA A 287 4.77 -15.44 5.16
N PRO A 288 5.06 -14.18 4.80
CA PRO A 288 5.15 -13.08 5.77
C PRO A 288 3.89 -12.93 6.64
N PHE A 289 2.70 -12.99 6.03
CA PHE A 289 1.44 -12.85 6.77
C PHE A 289 1.21 -13.99 7.78
N LEU A 290 1.73 -15.20 7.50
CA LEU A 290 1.66 -16.33 8.44
C LEU A 290 2.59 -16.09 9.63
N LYS A 291 3.81 -15.59 9.40
CA LYS A 291 4.74 -15.22 10.49
C LYS A 291 4.13 -14.17 11.42
N VAL A 292 3.53 -13.13 10.83
CA VAL A 292 2.83 -12.08 11.58
C VAL A 292 1.71 -12.68 12.44
N ALA A 293 0.89 -13.57 11.87
CA ALA A 293 -0.22 -14.20 12.59
C ALA A 293 0.26 -15.10 13.74
N MET A 294 1.27 -15.94 13.49
CA MET A 294 1.90 -16.78 14.51
C MET A 294 2.51 -15.95 15.64
N PHE A 295 3.22 -14.87 15.30
CA PHE A 295 3.79 -13.95 16.28
C PHE A 295 2.68 -13.33 17.15
N ASN A 296 1.61 -12.82 16.54
CA ASN A 296 0.50 -12.23 17.26
C ASN A 296 -0.21 -13.24 18.18
N ALA A 297 -0.41 -14.48 17.73
CA ALA A 297 -0.96 -15.54 18.57
C ALA A 297 -0.05 -15.85 19.77
N ALA A 298 1.26 -15.94 19.55
CA ALA A 298 2.22 -16.17 20.62
C ALA A 298 2.23 -15.02 21.65
N GLN A 299 2.18 -13.77 21.20
CA GLN A 299 2.10 -12.61 22.10
C GLN A 299 0.78 -12.58 22.88
N ALA A 300 -0.36 -12.81 22.20
CA ALA A 300 -1.67 -12.87 22.86
C ALA A 300 -1.70 -13.94 23.97
N ASN A 301 -1.06 -15.10 23.76
CA ASN A 301 -0.96 -16.15 24.78
C ASN A 301 -0.06 -15.75 25.94
N LYS A 302 1.09 -15.10 25.68
CA LYS A 302 1.96 -14.57 26.75
C LYS A 302 1.23 -13.58 27.63
N ASP A 303 0.42 -12.70 27.03
CA ASP A 303 -0.34 -11.69 27.77
C ASP A 303 -1.43 -12.32 28.63
N LYS A 304 -2.13 -13.35 28.13
CA LYS A 304 -3.11 -14.13 28.94
C LYS A 304 -2.46 -14.76 30.18
N ILE A 305 -1.27 -15.35 30.03
CA ILE A 305 -0.56 -15.99 31.15
C ILE A 305 -0.15 -14.95 32.20
N LYS A 306 0.44 -13.83 31.78
CA LYS A 306 0.82 -12.74 32.71
C LYS A 306 -0.37 -12.22 33.52
N HIS A 307 -1.54 -12.12 32.90
CA HIS A 307 -2.75 -11.69 33.60
C HIS A 307 -3.27 -12.76 34.58
N ALA A 308 -3.20 -14.05 34.24
CA ALA A 308 -3.56 -15.13 35.14
C ALA A 308 -2.68 -15.15 36.39
N ASP A 309 -1.35 -14.99 36.23
CA ASP A 309 -0.39 -14.98 37.33
C ASP A 309 -0.57 -13.76 38.26
N SER A 310 -1.05 -12.63 37.72
CA SER A 310 -1.34 -11.42 38.51
C SER A 310 -2.63 -11.49 39.32
N ASN A 311 -3.47 -12.52 39.13
CA ASN A 311 -4.73 -12.70 39.85
C ASN A 311 -4.93 -14.17 40.29
N PRO A 312 -4.22 -14.63 41.34
CA PRO A 312 -4.17 -16.04 41.76
C PRO A 312 -5.52 -16.60 42.24
N LEU A 313 -6.53 -15.76 42.49
CA LEU A 313 -7.87 -16.17 42.90
C LEU A 313 -8.71 -16.75 41.76
N SER A 314 -8.27 -16.64 40.50
CA SER A 314 -9.02 -17.11 39.32
C SER A 314 -8.70 -18.55 38.90
N LEU A 315 -7.66 -19.18 39.46
CA LEU A 315 -7.26 -20.55 39.11
C LEU A 315 -8.06 -21.66 39.82
N ASN A 316 -8.90 -21.33 40.81
CA ASN A 316 -9.66 -22.32 41.58
C ASN A 316 -11.05 -22.66 41.02
N ILE A 317 -11.45 -22.15 39.85
CA ILE A 317 -12.80 -22.38 39.30
C ILE A 317 -12.81 -23.34 38.08
N ILE A 318 -11.65 -23.73 37.53
CA ILE A 318 -11.57 -24.60 36.33
C ILE A 318 -11.20 -26.06 36.68
N ALA A 319 -11.08 -26.41 37.96
CA ALA A 319 -10.78 -27.76 38.42
C ALA A 319 -11.94 -28.44 39.17
N GLN A 320 -13.17 -28.31 38.66
CA GLN A 320 -14.32 -29.14 39.06
C GLN A 320 -15.08 -29.66 37.86
#